data_AF-A0A7T1I8A8-F1
#
_entry.id   AF-A0A7T1I8A8-F1
#
_cell.length_a   1.000
_cell.length_b   1.000
_cell.length_c   1.000
_cell.angle_alpha   90.00
_cell.angle_beta   90.00
_cell.angle_gamma   90.00
#
_symmetry.space_group_name_H-M   'P 1'
#
loop_
_entity.id
_entity.type
_entity.pdbx_description
1 polymer ?
#
loop_
_entity_poly.entity_id
_entity_poly.type
_entity_poly.pdbx_seq_one_letter_code
_entity_poly.pdbx_strand_id
1 'polypeptide(L)' 'MTINIEWQDQNGNWHHYQSKQNQADAYRVAQRRAESTKKRHRLVGDNGNLMDILNP' A
#
# COMPACT_ATOMS: atom_id res chain seq x y z
N MET A 1 -12.84 -7.65 -6.28
CA MET A 1 -12.18 -7.12 -5.09
C MET A 1 -10.99 -6.31 -5.54
N THR A 2 -11.00 -5.02 -5.29
CA THR A 2 -9.91 -4.12 -5.66
C THR A 2 -9.12 -3.75 -4.40
N ILE A 3 -7.80 -3.76 -4.50
CA ILE A 3 -6.88 -3.47 -3.41
C ILE A 3 -6.02 -2.30 -3.84
N ASN A 4 -6.14 -1.21 -3.11
CA ASN A 4 -5.42 0.02 -3.31
C ASN A 4 -4.12 -0.04 -2.50
N ILE A 5 -3.00 0.19 -3.19
CA ILE A 5 -1.70 0.38 -2.58
C ILE A 5 -1.52 1.88 -2.38
N GLU A 6 -1.21 2.27 -1.16
CA GLU A 6 -0.97 3.66 -0.78
C GLU A 6 0.35 3.82 -0.04
N TRP A 7 0.95 4.99 -0.09
CA TRP A 7 2.20 5.31 0.60
C TRP A 7 2.04 6.54 1.50
N GLN A 8 2.79 6.56 2.60
CA GLN A 8 2.75 7.66 3.56
C GLN A 8 3.83 8.70 3.25
N ASP A 9 3.46 9.98 3.19
CA ASP A 9 4.39 11.10 3.11
C ASP A 9 4.99 11.49 4.47
N GLN A 10 5.89 12.47 4.49
CA GLN A 10 6.53 12.96 5.71
C GLN A 10 5.57 13.68 6.67
N ASN A 11 4.43 14.16 6.16
CA ASN A 11 3.37 14.82 6.92
C ASN A 11 2.32 13.81 7.44
N GLY A 12 2.50 12.52 7.17
CA GLY A 12 1.60 11.46 7.58
C GLY A 12 0.41 11.22 6.64
N ASN A 13 0.31 11.94 5.53
CA ASN A 13 -0.78 11.76 4.56
C ASN A 13 -0.54 10.52 3.71
N TRP A 14 -1.63 9.86 3.36
CA TRP A 14 -1.62 8.68 2.50
C TRP A 14 -1.95 9.08 1.07
N HIS A 15 -1.09 8.65 0.15
CA HIS A 15 -1.22 8.93 -1.26
C HIS A 15 -1.43 7.63 -2.02
N HIS A 16 -2.43 7.63 -2.91
CA HIS A 16 -2.69 6.49 -3.78
C HIS A 16 -1.52 6.27 -4.74
N TYR A 17 -1.09 5.01 -4.87
CA TYR A 17 -0.06 4.61 -5.82
C TYR A 17 -0.65 3.83 -7.00
N GLN A 18 -1.31 2.70 -6.70
CA GLN A 18 -1.89 1.83 -7.71
C GLN A 18 -2.93 0.90 -7.10
N SER A 19 -3.93 0.50 -7.88
CA SER A 19 -4.88 -0.57 -7.52
C SER A 19 -4.54 -1.91 -8.18
N LYS A 20 -4.81 -3.01 -7.50
CA LYS A 20 -4.69 -4.39 -8.01
C LYS A 20 -5.89 -5.23 -7.63
N GLN A 21 -6.16 -6.29 -8.41
CA GLN A 21 -7.23 -7.24 -8.11
C GLN A 21 -6.76 -8.51 -7.40
N ASN A 22 -5.44 -8.67 -7.19
CA ASN A 22 -4.83 -9.80 -6.50
C ASN A 22 -4.09 -9.31 -5.25
N GLN A 23 -4.47 -9.84 -4.08
CA GLN A 23 -3.91 -9.46 -2.79
C GLN A 23 -2.43 -9.82 -2.64
N ALA A 24 -2.03 -11.02 -3.05
CA ALA A 24 -0.65 -11.46 -2.95
C ALA A 24 0.29 -10.60 -3.81
N ASP A 25 -0.15 -10.23 -5.02
CA ASP A 25 0.62 -9.34 -5.88
C ASP A 25 0.63 -7.89 -5.33
N ALA A 26 -0.47 -7.42 -4.74
CA ALA A 26 -0.51 -6.13 -4.05
C ALA A 26 0.48 -6.06 -2.90
N TYR A 27 0.51 -7.09 -2.06
CA TYR A 27 1.46 -7.21 -0.97
C TYR A 27 2.91 -7.20 -1.47
N ARG A 28 3.23 -8.04 -2.45
CA ARG A 28 4.60 -8.12 -3.01
C ARG A 28 5.07 -6.78 -3.59
N VAL A 29 4.20 -6.06 -4.30
CA VAL A 29 4.53 -4.74 -4.85
C VAL A 29 4.70 -3.72 -3.73
N ALA A 30 3.77 -3.66 -2.79
CA ALA A 30 3.83 -2.71 -1.68
C ALA A 30 5.08 -2.94 -0.81
N GLN A 31 5.47 -4.19 -0.55
CA GLN A 31 6.67 -4.54 0.21
C GLN A 31 7.94 -4.05 -0.49
N ARG A 32 8.11 -4.41 -1.77
CA ARG A 32 9.26 -3.94 -2.58
C ARG A 32 9.35 -2.41 -2.63
N ARG A 33 8.20 -1.74 -2.66
CA ARG A 33 8.14 -0.27 -2.64
C ARG A 33 8.49 0.30 -1.27
N ALA A 34 8.03 -0.30 -0.19
CA ALA A 34 8.42 0.10 1.17
C ALA A 34 9.94 -0.01 1.37
N GLU A 35 10.53 -1.15 0.96
CA GLU A 35 11.97 -1.41 1.06
C GLU A 35 12.80 -0.41 0.23
N SER A 36 12.38 -0.13 -1.01
CA SER A 36 13.13 0.72 -1.95
C SER A 36 12.97 2.22 -1.70
N THR A 37 11.78 2.66 -1.31
CA THR A 37 11.50 4.09 -1.07
C THR A 37 11.79 4.52 0.36
N LYS A 38 12.00 3.56 1.26
CA LYS A 38 12.09 3.80 2.72
C LYS A 38 10.87 4.53 3.28
N LYS A 39 9.70 4.32 2.69
CA LYS A 39 8.41 4.87 3.13
C LYS A 39 7.43 3.78 3.51
N ARG A 40 6.58 4.06 4.49
CA ARG A 40 5.48 3.16 4.86
C ARG A 40 4.48 3.05 3.72
N HIS A 41 4.06 1.83 3.44
CA HIS A 41 3.01 1.52 2.48
C HIS A 41 1.85 0.84 3.19
N ARG A 42 0.65 0.94 2.66
CA ARG A 42 -0.51 0.21 3.16
C ARG A 42 -1.33 -0.36 2.02
N LEU A 43 -2.04 -1.44 2.33
CA LEU A 43 -3.04 -2.04 1.47
C LEU A 43 -4.41 -1.68 2.01
N VAL A 44 -5.27 -1.14 1.16
CA VAL A 44 -6.64 -0.75 1.49
C VAL A 44 -7.58 -1.42 0.52
N GLY A 45 -8.64 -2.07 1.01
CA GLY A 45 -9.67 -2.62 0.13
C GLY A 45 -10.52 -1.56 -0.55
N ASP A 46 -11.36 -2.00 -1.48
CA ASP A 46 -12.33 -1.16 -2.19
C ASP A 46 -13.30 -0.44 -1.25
N ASN A 47 -13.63 -1.05 -0.12
CA ASN A 47 -14.50 -0.48 0.91
C ASN A 47 -13.78 0.48 1.88
N GLY A 48 -12.52 0.82 1.62
CA GLY A 48 -11.71 1.67 2.51
C GLY A 48 -11.19 0.95 3.76
N ASN A 49 -11.37 -0.36 3.86
CA ASN A 49 -10.85 -1.16 4.97
C ASN A 49 -9.34 -1.33 4.86
N LEU A 50 -8.62 -1.02 5.93
CA LEU A 50 -7.20 -1.30 6.03
C LEU A 50 -6.99 -2.82 6.06
N MET A 51 -6.24 -3.33 5.09
CA MET A 51 -5.88 -4.74 5.02
C MET A 51 -4.52 -5.00 5.67
N ASP A 52 -3.54 -4.16 5.36
CA ASP A 52 -2.17 -4.35 5.85
C ASP A 52 -1.37 -3.05 5.85
N ILE A 53 -0.34 -2.97 6.69
CA ILE A 53 0.64 -1.88 6.74
C ILE A 53 2.05 -2.46 6.67
N LEU A 54 2.80 -1.99 5.69
CA LEU A 54 4.17 -2.38 5.40
C LEU A 54 5.12 -1.26 5.81
N ASN A 55 6.06 -1.60 6.68
CA ASN A 55 7.15 -0.70 7.05
C ASN A 55 8.43 -1.04 6.25
N PRO A 56 9.33 -0.07 6.03
CA PRO A 56 10.57 -0.24 5.25
C PRO A 56 11.63 -1.19 5.78
#